data_AF-A0A1G4QW79-F1
#
_entry.id   AF-A0A1G4QW79-F1
#
_cell.length_a   1.000
_cell.length_b   1.000
_cell.length_c   1.000
_cell.angle_alpha   90.00
_cell.angle_beta   90.00
_cell.angle_gamma   90.00
#
_symmetry.space_group_name_H-M   'P 1'
#
loop_
_entity.id
_entity.type
_entity.pdbx_description
1 polymer ?
#
loop_
_entity_poly.entity_id
_entity_poly.type
_entity_poly.pdbx_seq_one_letter_code
_entity_poly.pdbx_strand_id
1 'polypeptide(L)'
;MDNTFLTVAENIKTRRTVKPAMMNGHKAPNGHIAALLELADWAPTHGFTEPWRFIVYENPDQFCAEHAEVYKQSVSAEEFNEAAYNNLKTLGSKVSHVIITVMQRGDLPKIPPFEEVAAVSSAIQNILLGATALNMASFWSTGGAILKPAFKEFLNLRDEDNVMGVLYLGYADLYPEGKRTIPLENKIKWVK
;
A
#
# COMPACT_ATOMS: atom_id res chain seq x y z
N MET A 1 -10.06 -27.66 14.29
CA MET A 1 -9.05 -26.78 13.66
C MET A 1 -8.47 -25.93 14.78
N ASP A 2 -7.15 -25.72 14.81
CA ASP A 2 -6.50 -24.96 15.89
C ASP A 2 -7.05 -23.52 15.97
N ASN A 3 -7.19 -22.98 17.20
CA ASN A 3 -7.69 -21.63 17.45
C ASN A 3 -6.82 -20.58 16.74
N THR A 4 -5.50 -20.77 16.74
CA THR A 4 -4.54 -19.90 16.05
C THR A 4 -4.84 -19.82 14.55
N PHE A 5 -5.11 -20.97 13.92
CA PHE A 5 -5.45 -20.99 12.50
C PHE A 5 -6.74 -20.22 12.22
N LEU A 6 -7.77 -20.38 13.08
CA LEU A 6 -9.04 -19.69 12.89
C LEU A 6 -8.89 -18.18 13.00
N THR A 7 -8.12 -17.67 13.97
CA THR A 7 -7.84 -16.24 14.11
C THR A 7 -7.13 -15.67 12.88
N VAL A 8 -6.08 -16.33 12.40
CA VAL A 8 -5.35 -15.89 11.20
C VAL A 8 -6.26 -15.96 9.96
N ALA A 9 -7.01 -17.05 9.81
CA ALA A 9 -7.92 -17.25 8.69
C ALA A 9 -9.04 -16.21 8.68
N GLU A 10 -9.58 -15.84 9.84
CA GLU A 10 -10.57 -14.79 9.98
C GLU A 10 -9.97 -13.45 9.54
N ASN A 11 -8.83 -13.04 10.10
CA ASN A 11 -8.17 -11.78 9.74
C ASN A 11 -7.93 -11.67 8.22
N ILE A 12 -7.39 -12.72 7.59
CA ILE A 12 -7.17 -12.77 6.15
C ILE A 12 -8.48 -12.66 5.36
N LYS A 13 -9.54 -13.33 5.81
CA LYS A 13 -10.85 -13.37 5.11
C LYS A 13 -11.67 -12.11 5.35
N THR A 14 -11.47 -11.38 6.43
CA THR A 14 -12.22 -10.16 6.77
C THR A 14 -11.51 -8.88 6.33
N ARG A 15 -10.21 -8.91 6.04
CA ARG A 15 -9.49 -7.77 5.45
C ARG A 15 -10.19 -7.21 4.21
N ARG A 16 -10.46 -5.89 4.20
CA ARG A 16 -11.11 -5.19 3.07
C ARG A 16 -10.31 -4.02 2.58
N THR A 17 -10.52 -3.74 1.30
CA THR A 17 -10.01 -2.55 0.65
C THR A 17 -11.06 -1.45 0.84
N VAL A 18 -10.73 -0.41 1.59
CA VAL A 18 -11.63 0.69 1.93
C VAL A 18 -11.06 1.99 1.37
N LYS A 19 -11.67 2.53 0.32
CA LYS A 19 -11.15 3.73 -0.36
C LYS A 19 -11.14 4.94 0.60
N PRO A 20 -10.21 5.90 0.44
CA PRO A 20 -10.12 7.08 1.29
C PRO A 20 -11.44 7.83 1.50
N ALA A 21 -12.28 7.96 0.47
CA ALA A 21 -13.58 8.61 0.56
C ALA A 21 -14.59 7.94 1.53
N MET A 22 -14.38 6.67 1.86
CA MET A 22 -15.18 5.90 2.82
C MET A 22 -14.63 5.95 4.25
N MET A 23 -13.44 6.52 4.46
CA MET A 23 -12.88 6.70 5.80
C MET A 23 -13.61 7.85 6.52
N ASN A 24 -13.48 7.91 7.84
CA ASN A 24 -14.25 8.81 8.71
C ASN A 24 -13.43 9.96 9.32
N GLY A 25 -12.14 10.09 8.98
CA GLY A 25 -11.27 11.16 9.47
C GLY A 25 -10.73 10.96 10.90
N HIS A 26 -11.05 9.86 11.57
CA HIS A 26 -10.45 9.57 12.87
C HIS A 26 -8.94 9.34 12.73
N LYS A 27 -8.16 10.06 13.54
CA LYS A 27 -6.69 9.97 13.55
C LYS A 27 -6.23 8.81 14.43
N ALA A 28 -5.56 7.82 13.84
CA ALA A 28 -4.90 6.73 14.55
C ALA A 28 -3.69 7.25 15.36
N PRO A 29 -3.36 6.63 16.51
CA PRO A 29 -2.10 6.87 17.18
C PRO A 29 -0.90 6.46 16.30
N ASN A 30 0.20 7.20 16.34
CA ASN A 30 1.42 6.85 15.60
C ASN A 30 1.98 5.48 16.02
N GLY A 31 1.76 5.07 17.28
CA GLY A 31 2.12 3.74 17.76
C GLY A 31 1.44 2.60 17.01
N HIS A 32 0.22 2.80 16.48
CA HIS A 32 -0.40 1.81 15.60
C HIS A 32 0.37 1.70 14.29
N ILE A 33 0.74 2.83 13.68
CA ILE A 33 1.52 2.84 12.42
C ILE A 33 2.88 2.19 12.61
N ALA A 34 3.56 2.47 13.74
CA ALA A 34 4.81 1.83 14.10
C ALA A 34 4.66 0.31 14.22
N ALA A 35 3.63 -0.18 14.92
CA ALA A 35 3.36 -1.61 15.02
C ALA A 35 3.08 -2.27 13.66
N LEU A 36 2.40 -1.57 12.74
CA LEU A 36 2.18 -2.07 11.37
C LEU A 36 3.49 -2.19 10.58
N LEU A 37 4.39 -1.21 10.72
CA LEU A 37 5.69 -1.22 10.07
C LEU A 37 6.60 -2.31 10.65
N GLU A 38 6.53 -2.58 11.95
CA GLU A 38 7.22 -3.71 12.58
C GLU A 38 6.75 -5.05 11.98
N LEU A 39 5.44 -5.23 11.77
CA LEU A 39 4.92 -6.42 11.09
C LEU A 39 5.40 -6.52 9.63
N ALA A 40 5.57 -5.38 8.95
CA ALA A 40 6.10 -5.34 7.59
C ALA A 40 7.53 -5.88 7.52
N ASP A 41 8.34 -5.56 8.53
CA ASP A 41 9.75 -5.94 8.64
C ASP A 41 9.96 -7.45 8.79
N TRP A 42 8.95 -8.17 9.27
CA TRP A 42 8.93 -9.64 9.33
C TRP A 42 8.54 -10.33 8.01
N ALA A 43 8.55 -9.61 6.88
CA ALA A 43 8.29 -10.19 5.58
C ALA A 43 9.43 -11.15 5.13
N PRO A 44 9.12 -12.20 4.36
CA PRO A 44 10.16 -13.06 3.80
C PRO A 44 11.00 -12.31 2.78
N THR A 45 12.32 -12.47 2.85
CA THR A 45 13.30 -11.89 1.91
C THR A 45 14.36 -12.93 1.56
N HIS A 46 14.58 -13.16 0.27
CA HIS A 46 15.65 -14.04 -0.19
C HIS A 46 16.98 -13.29 -0.16
N GLY A 47 18.01 -13.90 0.40
CA GLY A 47 19.32 -13.27 0.53
C GLY A 47 19.40 -12.21 1.63
N PHE A 48 18.36 -12.08 2.46
CA PHE A 48 18.28 -11.11 3.57
C PHE A 48 18.53 -9.67 3.09
N THR A 49 17.89 -9.29 1.99
CA THR A 49 18.07 -7.98 1.33
C THR A 49 17.20 -6.89 1.92
N GLU A 50 16.07 -7.25 2.55
CA GLU A 50 15.13 -6.34 3.22
C GLU A 50 14.85 -5.07 2.38
N PRO A 51 14.35 -5.23 1.14
CA PRO A 51 14.33 -4.17 0.13
C PRO A 51 13.27 -3.09 0.39
N TRP A 52 12.41 -3.26 1.40
CA TRP A 52 11.33 -2.32 1.67
C TRP A 52 11.83 -1.02 2.29
N ARG A 53 11.34 0.10 1.77
CA ARG A 53 11.44 1.42 2.40
C ARG A 53 10.05 2.02 2.51
N PHE A 54 9.79 2.68 3.64
CA PHE A 54 8.50 3.28 3.95
C PHE A 54 8.68 4.77 4.22
N ILE A 55 7.90 5.60 3.53
CA ILE A 55 7.86 7.05 3.78
C ILE A 55 6.49 7.37 4.34
N VAL A 56 6.45 7.81 5.60
CA VAL A 56 5.21 7.99 6.35
C VAL A 56 4.83 9.47 6.39
N TYR A 57 3.60 9.77 6.00
CA TYR A 57 2.98 11.07 6.15
C TYR A 57 1.92 11.01 7.25
N GLU A 58 2.18 11.74 8.33
CA GLU A 58 1.18 12.01 9.37
C GLU A 58 0.13 13.03 8.92
N ASN A 59 0.45 13.85 7.92
CA ASN A 59 -0.49 14.75 7.29
C ASN A 59 -0.82 14.26 5.87
N PRO A 60 -1.91 13.50 5.67
CA PRO A 60 -2.31 13.01 4.36
C PRO A 60 -2.60 14.11 3.33
N ASP A 61 -3.09 15.27 3.77
CA ASP A 61 -3.39 16.39 2.87
C ASP A 61 -2.11 16.99 2.28
N GLN A 62 -1.01 17.00 3.04
CA GLN A 62 0.31 17.38 2.53
C GLN A 62 0.74 16.43 1.41
N PHE A 63 0.70 15.11 1.66
CA PHE A 63 1.03 14.12 0.64
C PHE A 63 0.15 14.29 -0.61
N CYS A 64 -1.16 14.47 -0.43
CA CYS A 64 -2.11 14.58 -1.52
C CYS A 64 -1.91 15.85 -2.36
N ALA A 65 -1.51 16.96 -1.74
CA ALA A 65 -1.10 18.16 -2.45
C ALA A 65 0.17 17.95 -3.28
N GLU A 66 1.21 17.36 -2.67
CA GLU A 66 2.48 17.02 -3.35
C GLU A 66 2.22 16.06 -4.52
N HIS A 67 1.43 15.00 -4.31
CA HIS A 67 1.08 14.03 -5.35
C HIS A 67 0.33 14.66 -6.52
N ALA A 68 -0.56 15.62 -6.25
CA ALA A 68 -1.27 16.34 -7.31
C ALA A 68 -0.31 17.20 -8.15
N GLU A 69 0.66 17.86 -7.54
CA GLU A 69 1.69 18.61 -8.29
C GLU A 69 2.55 17.68 -9.15
N VAL A 70 3.00 16.54 -8.60
CA VAL A 70 3.74 15.55 -9.38
C VAL A 70 2.90 15.02 -10.54
N TYR A 71 1.60 14.79 -10.33
CA TYR A 71 0.68 14.42 -11.42
C TYR A 71 0.64 15.47 -12.52
N LYS A 72 0.46 16.75 -12.16
CA LYS A 72 0.44 17.85 -13.11
C LYS A 72 1.74 17.96 -13.92
N GLN A 73 2.89 17.72 -13.28
CA GLN A 73 4.20 17.71 -13.95
C GLN A 73 4.41 16.49 -14.85
N SER A 74 3.70 15.39 -14.59
CA SER A 74 3.86 14.11 -15.30
C SER A 74 3.06 13.98 -16.60
N VAL A 75 2.22 14.96 -16.92
CA VAL A 75 1.31 14.94 -18.09
C VAL A 75 1.49 16.19 -18.93
N SER A 76 1.21 16.11 -20.23
CA SER A 76 1.21 17.31 -21.09
C SER A 76 0.04 18.24 -20.75
N ALA A 77 0.08 19.48 -21.25
CA ALA A 77 -1.03 20.42 -21.07
C ALA A 77 -2.34 19.91 -21.68
N GLU A 78 -2.27 19.19 -22.81
CA GLU A 78 -3.43 18.60 -23.49
C GLU A 78 -3.98 17.37 -22.74
N GLU A 79 -3.13 16.62 -22.06
CA GLU A 79 -3.51 15.44 -21.27
C GLU A 79 -3.94 15.80 -19.83
N PHE A 80 -3.69 17.03 -19.41
CA PHE A 80 -4.00 17.48 -18.05
C PHE A 80 -5.50 17.46 -17.77
N ASN A 81 -5.89 16.61 -16.83
CA ASN A 81 -7.24 16.56 -16.30
C ASN A 81 -7.32 17.29 -14.94
N GLU A 82 -7.95 18.46 -14.93
CA GLU A 82 -8.13 19.29 -13.73
C GLU A 82 -8.97 18.59 -12.64
N ALA A 83 -9.99 17.83 -13.02
CA ALA A 83 -10.80 17.08 -12.06
C ALA A 83 -9.96 15.98 -11.38
N ALA A 84 -9.09 15.29 -12.11
CA ALA A 84 -8.18 14.31 -11.54
C ALA A 84 -7.19 14.98 -10.56
N TYR A 85 -6.61 16.12 -10.93
CA TYR A 85 -5.73 16.90 -10.07
C TYR A 85 -6.43 17.34 -8.76
N ASN A 86 -7.63 17.91 -8.85
CA ASN A 86 -8.40 18.33 -7.67
C ASN A 86 -8.85 17.15 -6.80
N ASN A 87 -9.19 16.01 -7.41
CA ASN A 87 -9.50 14.78 -6.68
C ASN A 87 -8.30 14.25 -5.91
N LEU A 88 -7.08 14.31 -6.46
CA LEU A 88 -5.87 13.90 -5.76
C LEU A 88 -5.65 14.74 -4.49
N LYS A 89 -5.81 16.07 -4.58
CA LYS A 89 -5.62 16.99 -3.45
C LYS A 89 -6.54 16.73 -2.27
N THR A 90 -7.76 16.28 -2.53
CA THR A 90 -8.80 16.10 -1.50
C THR A 90 -8.84 14.68 -0.92
N LEU A 91 -8.09 13.75 -1.52
CA LEU A 91 -8.11 12.34 -1.16
C LEU A 91 -7.64 12.07 0.29
N GLY A 92 -6.82 12.96 0.85
CA GLY A 92 -6.28 12.87 2.22
C GLY A 92 -7.25 13.26 3.33
N SER A 93 -8.32 14.00 3.01
CA SER A 93 -9.15 14.72 4.00
C SER A 93 -9.79 13.86 5.11
N LYS A 94 -10.00 12.56 4.87
CA LYS A 94 -10.56 11.63 5.85
C LYS A 94 -9.61 10.47 6.21
N VAL A 95 -8.38 10.56 5.74
CA VAL A 95 -7.33 9.56 5.94
C VAL A 95 -6.57 9.92 7.21
N SER A 96 -6.13 8.91 7.96
CA SER A 96 -5.31 9.14 9.15
C SER A 96 -3.82 9.27 8.82
N HIS A 97 -3.32 8.40 7.95
CA HIS A 97 -1.90 8.32 7.58
C HIS A 97 -1.76 7.86 6.15
N VAL A 98 -0.69 8.30 5.50
CA VAL A 98 -0.27 7.80 4.20
C VAL A 98 1.11 7.18 4.33
N ILE A 99 1.33 6.03 3.70
CA ILE A 99 2.64 5.39 3.62
C ILE A 99 2.98 5.14 2.15
N ILE A 100 4.02 5.79 1.65
CA ILE A 100 4.61 5.42 0.37
C ILE A 100 5.48 4.18 0.59
N THR A 101 5.30 3.18 -0.25
CA THR A 101 6.04 1.91 -0.20
C THR A 101 6.98 1.85 -1.39
N VAL A 102 8.26 1.57 -1.13
CA VAL A 102 9.32 1.52 -2.13
C VAL A 102 10.07 0.20 -2.00
N MET A 103 10.39 -0.41 -3.14
CA MET A 103 11.42 -1.43 -3.27
C MET A 103 12.71 -0.70 -3.63
N GLN A 104 13.62 -0.60 -2.68
CA GLN A 104 14.97 -0.10 -2.91
C GLN A 104 15.86 -1.27 -3.29
N ARG A 105 16.42 -1.21 -4.49
CA ARG A 105 17.16 -2.34 -5.07
C ARG A 105 18.54 -2.49 -4.43
N GLY A 106 18.87 -3.67 -3.91
CA GLY A 106 20.24 -3.97 -3.49
C GLY A 106 21.18 -4.28 -4.67
N ASP A 107 22.49 -4.29 -4.40
CA ASP A 107 23.53 -4.56 -5.40
C ASP A 107 23.85 -6.05 -5.57
N LEU A 108 23.13 -6.94 -4.88
CA LEU A 108 23.33 -8.39 -4.91
C LEU A 108 22.83 -8.98 -6.26
N PRO A 109 23.71 -9.32 -7.22
CA PRO A 109 23.28 -9.64 -8.59
C PRO A 109 22.52 -10.96 -8.68
N LYS A 110 22.75 -11.86 -7.71
CA LYS A 110 22.12 -13.18 -7.64
C LYS A 110 20.64 -13.15 -7.26
N ILE A 111 20.12 -12.02 -6.76
CA ILE A 111 18.72 -11.88 -6.37
C ILE A 111 17.96 -11.26 -7.55
N PRO A 112 17.08 -11.98 -8.24
CA PRO A 112 16.25 -11.42 -9.31
C PRO A 112 15.40 -10.23 -8.81
N PRO A 113 15.22 -9.16 -9.60
CA PRO A 113 14.38 -8.01 -9.19
C PRO A 113 12.95 -8.37 -8.80
N PHE A 114 12.37 -9.39 -9.44
CA PHE A 114 11.03 -9.88 -9.10
C PHE A 114 10.94 -10.42 -7.66
N GLU A 115 12.00 -11.01 -7.12
CA GLU A 115 11.99 -11.52 -5.74
C GLU A 115 11.94 -10.37 -4.72
N GLU A 116 12.61 -9.26 -5.00
CA GLU A 116 12.52 -8.05 -4.17
C GLU A 116 11.11 -7.45 -4.21
N VAL A 117 10.51 -7.41 -5.40
CA VAL A 117 9.10 -6.98 -5.59
C VAL A 117 8.15 -7.87 -4.78
N ALA A 118 8.37 -9.19 -4.78
CA ALA A 118 7.57 -10.14 -4.00
C ALA A 118 7.77 -9.95 -2.49
N ALA A 119 9.00 -9.70 -2.05
CA ALA A 119 9.33 -9.40 -0.65
C ALA A 119 8.60 -8.13 -0.17
N VAL A 120 8.69 -7.01 -0.90
CA VAL A 120 7.97 -5.78 -0.52
C VAL A 120 6.45 -5.95 -0.60
N SER A 121 5.94 -6.69 -1.59
CA SER A 121 4.50 -7.01 -1.66
C SER A 121 4.02 -7.81 -0.44
N SER A 122 4.88 -8.69 0.09
CA SER A 122 4.61 -9.44 1.32
C SER A 122 4.62 -8.53 2.56
N ALA A 123 5.57 -7.60 2.65
CA ALA A 123 5.62 -6.57 3.70
C ALA A 123 4.37 -5.68 3.70
N ILE A 124 3.92 -5.26 2.51
CA ILE A 124 2.66 -4.52 2.34
C ILE A 124 1.49 -5.37 2.82
N GLN A 125 1.40 -6.64 2.44
CA GLN A 125 0.32 -7.52 2.88
C GLN A 125 0.31 -7.70 4.41
N ASN A 126 1.48 -7.78 5.07
CA ASN A 126 1.56 -7.80 6.53
C ASN A 126 0.96 -6.52 7.15
N ILE A 127 1.28 -5.34 6.61
CA ILE A 127 0.66 -4.06 7.04
C ILE A 127 -0.86 -4.13 6.89
N LEU A 128 -1.38 -4.61 5.77
CA LEU A 128 -2.83 -4.66 5.53
C LEU A 128 -3.56 -5.61 6.49
N LEU A 129 -2.94 -6.74 6.84
CA LEU A 129 -3.46 -7.69 7.83
C LEU A 129 -3.36 -7.15 9.25
N GLY A 130 -2.25 -6.49 9.60
CA GLY A 130 -2.10 -5.80 10.88
C GLY A 130 -3.14 -4.69 11.04
N ALA A 131 -3.36 -3.90 9.98
CA ALA A 131 -4.36 -2.84 9.99
C ALA A 131 -5.75 -3.40 10.25
N THR A 132 -6.09 -4.52 9.61
CA THR A 132 -7.35 -5.23 9.85
C THR A 132 -7.48 -5.69 11.30
N ALA A 133 -6.41 -6.23 11.89
CA ALA A 133 -6.39 -6.65 13.30
C ALA A 133 -6.58 -5.47 14.28
N LEU A 134 -6.15 -4.27 13.89
CA LEU A 134 -6.37 -3.01 14.62
C LEU A 134 -7.71 -2.33 14.29
N ASN A 135 -8.59 -2.99 13.54
CA ASN A 135 -9.85 -2.44 13.01
C ASN A 135 -9.65 -1.15 12.17
N MET A 136 -8.49 -1.01 11.53
CA MET A 136 -8.17 0.08 10.63
C MET A 136 -8.56 -0.25 9.19
N ALA A 137 -9.12 0.75 8.52
CA ALA A 137 -9.36 0.77 7.10
C ALA A 137 -8.04 0.95 6.34
N SER A 138 -7.86 0.22 5.25
CA SER A 138 -6.66 0.31 4.42
C SER A 138 -6.98 0.29 2.91
N PHE A 139 -6.20 1.04 2.14
CA PHE A 139 -6.25 1.07 0.68
C PHE A 139 -4.84 1.15 0.10
N TRP A 140 -4.47 0.13 -0.67
CA TRP A 140 -3.23 0.15 -1.47
C TRP A 140 -3.54 0.65 -2.88
N SER A 141 -2.95 1.78 -3.25
CA SER A 141 -3.18 2.47 -4.52
C SER A 141 -1.90 2.62 -5.33
N THR A 142 -2.04 2.54 -6.64
CA THR A 142 -1.02 2.88 -7.63
C THR A 142 -1.51 3.94 -8.63
N GLY A 143 -2.63 4.60 -8.32
CA GLY A 143 -3.27 5.59 -9.21
C GLY A 143 -2.57 6.97 -9.26
N GLY A 144 -3.03 7.84 -10.15
CA GLY A 144 -2.42 9.16 -10.36
C GLY A 144 -1.01 9.03 -10.94
N ALA A 145 -0.06 9.79 -10.40
CA ALA A 145 1.34 9.73 -10.83
C ALA A 145 2.20 8.66 -10.13
N ILE A 146 1.66 7.83 -9.22
CA ILE A 146 2.47 6.97 -8.35
C ILE A 146 3.47 6.08 -9.11
N LEU A 147 3.08 5.54 -10.28
CA LEU A 147 3.92 4.69 -11.12
C LEU A 147 4.63 5.43 -12.27
N LYS A 148 4.55 6.77 -12.31
CA LYS A 148 5.19 7.58 -13.36
C LYS A 148 6.64 7.90 -12.99
N PRO A 149 7.54 8.10 -13.96
CA PRO A 149 8.93 8.50 -13.70
C PRO A 149 9.06 9.74 -12.81
N ALA A 150 8.22 10.75 -13.02
CA ALA A 150 8.19 11.98 -12.21
C ALA A 150 8.00 11.71 -10.70
N PHE A 151 7.32 10.62 -10.31
CA PHE A 151 7.15 10.27 -8.90
C PHE A 151 8.39 9.58 -8.31
N LYS A 152 9.19 8.88 -9.14
CA LYS A 152 10.52 8.41 -8.73
C LYS A 152 11.49 9.59 -8.55
N GLU A 153 11.45 10.56 -9.45
CA GLU A 153 12.23 11.79 -9.35
C GLU A 153 11.87 12.58 -8.09
N PHE A 154 10.57 12.75 -7.81
CA PHE A 154 10.07 13.38 -6.59
C PHE A 154 10.65 12.74 -5.32
N LEU A 155 10.84 11.41 -5.33
CA LEU A 155 11.40 10.65 -4.21
C LEU A 155 12.93 10.47 -4.27
N ASN A 156 13.60 11.03 -5.28
CA ASN A 156 15.03 10.84 -5.54
C ASN A 156 15.46 9.36 -5.61
N LEU A 157 14.64 8.53 -6.26
CA LEU A 157 14.91 7.09 -6.43
C LEU A 157 15.77 6.82 -7.67
N ARG A 158 16.57 5.75 -7.61
CA ARG A 158 17.33 5.27 -8.78
C ARG A 158 16.43 4.57 -9.78
N ASP A 159 16.94 4.34 -10.99
CA ASP A 159 16.20 3.68 -12.06
C ASP A 159 15.80 2.23 -11.70
N GLU A 160 16.61 1.55 -10.91
CA GLU A 160 16.36 0.19 -10.43
C GLU A 160 15.39 0.08 -9.24
N ASP A 161 15.18 1.18 -8.51
CA ASP A 161 14.23 1.22 -7.39
C ASP A 161 12.78 1.28 -7.94
N ASN A 162 11.81 0.72 -7.22
CA ASN A 162 10.41 0.73 -7.65
C ASN A 162 9.48 1.29 -6.58
N VAL A 163 8.60 2.20 -6.98
CA VAL A 163 7.48 2.62 -6.13
C VAL A 163 6.45 1.51 -6.17
N MET A 164 6.24 0.86 -5.03
CA MET A 164 5.34 -0.28 -4.89
C MET A 164 3.89 0.16 -4.65
N GLY A 165 3.68 1.44 -4.37
CA GLY A 165 2.38 2.07 -4.24
C GLY A 165 2.26 2.88 -2.96
N VAL A 166 1.06 3.37 -2.71
CA VAL A 166 0.74 4.21 -1.56
C VAL A 166 -0.36 3.56 -0.76
N LEU A 167 -0.15 3.43 0.55
CA LEU A 167 -1.12 2.95 1.51
C LEU A 167 -1.81 4.14 2.16
N TYR A 168 -3.13 4.22 2.02
CA TYR A 168 -3.95 5.11 2.82
C TYR A 168 -4.51 4.31 3.99
N LEU A 169 -4.31 4.80 5.20
CA LEU A 169 -4.71 4.15 6.45
C LEU A 169 -5.62 5.09 7.25
N GLY A 170 -6.66 4.54 7.86
CA GLY A 170 -7.60 5.31 8.68
C GLY A 170 -8.62 4.41 9.36
N TYR A 171 -9.77 4.97 9.70
CA TYR A 171 -10.92 4.22 10.20
C TYR A 171 -12.13 4.48 9.31
N ALA A 172 -13.06 3.52 9.29
CA ALA A 172 -14.30 3.62 8.56
C ALA A 172 -15.42 2.99 9.38
N ASP A 173 -16.62 3.50 9.20
CA ASP A 173 -17.80 3.00 9.93
C ASP A 173 -18.42 1.78 9.23
N LEU A 174 -18.13 1.62 7.92
CA LEU A 174 -18.67 0.57 7.09
C LEU A 174 -17.55 -0.07 6.25
N TYR A 175 -17.48 -1.41 6.31
CA TYR A 175 -16.57 -2.21 5.52
C TYR A 175 -17.34 -2.98 4.45
N PRO A 176 -16.88 -2.98 3.19
CA PRO A 176 -17.58 -3.68 2.11
C PRO A 176 -17.53 -5.20 2.31
N GLU A 177 -18.50 -5.92 1.74
CA GLU A 177 -18.43 -7.37 1.72
C GLU A 177 -17.33 -7.89 0.77
N GLY A 178 -16.73 -9.01 1.15
CA GLY A 178 -15.68 -9.64 0.36
C GLY A 178 -16.29 -10.56 -0.68
N LYS A 179 -15.90 -10.41 -1.94
CA LYS A 179 -16.33 -11.31 -3.02
C LYS A 179 -15.13 -11.93 -3.74
N ARG A 180 -15.29 -13.18 -4.17
CA ARG A 180 -14.45 -13.83 -5.17
C ARG A 180 -15.35 -14.25 -6.32
N THR A 181 -14.97 -13.91 -7.54
CA THR A 181 -15.76 -14.17 -8.75
C THR A 181 -15.41 -15.51 -9.40
N ILE A 182 -14.16 -15.96 -9.22
CA ILE A 182 -13.68 -17.24 -9.72
C ILE A 182 -13.58 -18.21 -8.53
N PRO A 183 -14.26 -19.37 -8.57
CA PRO A 183 -14.16 -20.41 -7.54
C PRO A 183 -12.70 -20.85 -7.30
N LEU A 184 -12.40 -21.36 -6.11
CA LEU A 184 -11.03 -21.70 -5.71
C LEU A 184 -10.52 -22.92 -6.47
N GLU A 185 -11.39 -23.91 -6.69
CA GLU A 185 -11.14 -25.14 -7.41
C GLU A 185 -10.62 -24.91 -8.84
N ASN A 186 -11.06 -23.83 -9.49
CA ASN A 186 -10.60 -23.47 -10.84
C ASN A 186 -9.15 -22.93 -10.86
N LYS A 187 -8.57 -22.66 -9.69
CA LYS A 187 -7.21 -22.10 -9.53
C LYS A 187 -6.22 -23.12 -8.99
N ILE A 188 -6.67 -24.36 -8.71
CA ILE A 188 -5.85 -25.39 -8.09
C ILE A 188 -5.77 -26.61 -9.00
N LYS A 189 -4.56 -27.08 -9.28
CA LYS A 189 -4.30 -28.38 -9.89
C LYS A 189 -3.54 -29.26 -8.89
N TRP A 190 -4.19 -30.31 -8.42
CA TRP A 190 -3.53 -31.35 -7.63
C TRP A 190 -2.84 -32.34 -8.56
N VAL A 191 -1.52 -32.46 -8.44
CA VAL A 191 -0.75 -33.54 -9.08
C VAL A 191 -0.45 -34.55 -7.98
N LYS A 192 -0.80 -35.82 -8.22
CA LYS A 192 -0.54 -36.93 -7.31
C LYS A 192 0.66 -37.72 -7.79
#